data_AF-A0A969UYP3-F1
#
_entry.id   AF-A0A969UYP3-F1
#
_cell.length_a   1.000
_cell.length_b   1.000
_cell.length_c   1.000
_cell.angle_alpha   90.00
_cell.angle_beta   90.00
_cell.angle_gamma   90.00
#
_symmetry.space_group_name_H-M   'P 1'
#
loop_
_entity.id
_entity.type
_entity.pdbx_description
1 polymer ?
#
loop_
_entity_poly.entity_id
_entity_poly.type
_entity_poly.pdbx_seq_one_letter_code
_entity_poly.pdbx_strand_id
1 'polypeptide(L)'
;MTSFPTPDSIAHLAQSPAADPEAIALLSQAQDFETAFDAILAAQFPDNQLFGDPSNPKPSLWKLFLKRLQQEICGTDDSLRSLIQETKKNPGNATLVTGMITAIVNLSGFPLPIDSAIATAIALYLLHISIDVFCEWSTPVRI
;
A
#
# COMPACT_ATOMS: atom_id res chain seq x y z
N MET A 1 -7.65 -18.04 10.83
CA MET A 1 -7.30 -16.79 10.14
C MET A 1 -6.23 -17.14 9.13
N THR A 2 -6.48 -16.92 7.84
CA THR A 2 -5.44 -17.06 6.81
C THR A 2 -4.44 -15.93 7.00
N SER A 3 -3.15 -16.24 7.08
CA SER A 3 -2.09 -15.22 7.11
C SER A 3 -2.13 -14.38 5.83
N PHE A 4 -1.89 -13.08 5.96
CA PHE A 4 -1.71 -12.16 4.85
C PHE A 4 -0.32 -11.52 5.01
N PRO A 5 0.53 -11.47 3.97
CA PRO A 5 0.31 -11.85 2.56
C PRO A 5 0.03 -13.34 2.27
N THR A 6 -0.65 -13.63 1.15
CA THR A 6 -0.80 -15.01 0.62
C THR A 6 0.16 -15.25 -0.55
N PRO A 7 0.64 -16.49 -0.77
CA PRO A 7 1.53 -16.79 -1.90
C PRO A 7 0.97 -16.35 -3.27
N ASP A 8 -0.32 -16.57 -3.51
CA ASP A 8 -0.97 -16.19 -4.77
C ASP A 8 -1.01 -14.66 -4.96
N SER A 9 -1.31 -13.91 -3.88
CA SER A 9 -1.32 -12.44 -3.95
C SER A 9 0.06 -11.87 -4.25
N ILE A 10 1.12 -12.51 -3.75
CA ILE A 10 2.50 -12.12 -4.05
C ILE A 10 2.86 -12.49 -5.48
N ALA A 11 2.47 -13.68 -5.94
CA ALA A 11 2.73 -14.13 -7.31
C ALA A 11 2.08 -13.21 -8.36
N HIS A 12 0.87 -12.71 -8.09
CA HIS A 12 0.21 -11.71 -8.93
C HIS A 12 0.98 -10.38 -8.96
N LEU A 13 1.48 -9.93 -7.80
CA LEU A 13 2.25 -8.70 -7.69
C LEU A 13 3.61 -8.79 -8.41
N ALA A 14 4.31 -9.91 -8.24
CA ALA A 14 5.64 -10.17 -8.80
C ALA A 14 5.68 -10.25 -10.33
N GLN A 15 4.53 -10.35 -11.00
CA GLN A 15 4.44 -10.31 -12.47
C GLN A 15 4.59 -8.89 -13.03
N SER A 16 4.44 -7.86 -12.20
CA SER A 16 4.59 -6.47 -12.64
C SER A 16 6.06 -6.04 -12.67
N PRO A 17 6.57 -5.47 -13.78
CA PRO A 17 7.89 -4.85 -13.81
C PRO A 17 8.02 -3.59 -12.93
N ALA A 18 6.90 -3.01 -12.45
CA ALA A 18 6.94 -1.90 -11.49
C ALA A 18 7.02 -2.39 -10.04
N ALA A 19 6.78 -3.67 -9.77
CA ALA A 19 6.91 -4.23 -8.43
C ALA A 19 8.39 -4.29 -8.02
N ASP A 20 8.65 -3.88 -6.79
CA ASP A 20 9.99 -3.87 -6.23
C ASP A 20 10.41 -5.27 -5.77
N PRO A 21 11.53 -5.83 -6.27
CA PRO A 21 11.91 -7.20 -5.97
C PRO A 21 12.30 -7.41 -4.50
N GLU A 22 12.84 -6.39 -3.82
CA GLU A 22 13.19 -6.49 -2.40
C GLU A 22 11.94 -6.46 -1.53
N ALA A 23 10.97 -5.59 -1.86
CA ALA A 23 9.67 -5.59 -1.20
C ALA A 23 8.95 -6.93 -1.39
N ILE A 24 8.96 -7.50 -2.59
CA ILE A 24 8.40 -8.83 -2.86
C ILE A 24 9.06 -9.91 -1.97
N ALA A 25 10.39 -9.87 -1.85
CA ALA A 25 11.12 -10.82 -1.02
C ALA A 25 10.73 -10.71 0.46
N LEU A 26 10.61 -9.50 1.00
CA LEU A 26 10.16 -9.25 2.38
C LEU A 26 8.72 -9.70 2.61
N LEU A 27 7.81 -9.35 1.70
CA LEU A 27 6.40 -9.75 1.75
C LEU A 27 6.22 -11.28 1.69
N SER A 28 7.08 -11.98 0.93
CA SER A 28 7.02 -13.44 0.79
C SER A 28 7.44 -14.23 2.02
N GLN A 29 8.26 -13.62 2.87
CA GLN A 29 8.78 -14.25 4.09
C GLN A 29 7.96 -13.90 5.33
N ALA A 30 7.11 -12.88 5.23
CA ALA A 30 6.36 -12.37 6.36
C ALA A 30 5.12 -13.22 6.65
N GLN A 31 4.89 -13.49 7.93
CA GLN A 31 3.65 -14.11 8.42
C GLN A 31 2.51 -13.08 8.54
N ASP A 32 2.87 -11.80 8.61
CA ASP A 32 1.99 -10.67 8.82
C ASP A 32 2.44 -9.47 7.96
N PHE A 33 1.48 -8.80 7.34
CA PHE A 33 1.74 -7.67 6.44
C PHE A 33 2.33 -6.46 7.16
N GLU A 34 1.84 -6.11 8.35
CA GLU A 34 2.33 -4.93 9.07
C GLU A 34 3.82 -5.10 9.40
N THR A 35 4.22 -6.30 9.82
CA THR A 35 5.63 -6.65 10.04
C THR A 35 6.48 -6.49 8.77
N ALA A 36 5.98 -6.95 7.62
CA ALA A 36 6.68 -6.80 6.34
C ALA A 36 6.80 -5.32 5.93
N PHE A 37 5.72 -4.57 6.12
CA PHE A 37 5.64 -3.15 5.78
C PHE A 37 6.60 -2.32 6.63
N ASP A 38 6.70 -2.61 7.93
CA ASP A 38 7.65 -1.96 8.83
C ASP A 38 9.11 -2.26 8.42
N ALA A 39 9.39 -3.49 7.99
CA ALA A 39 10.72 -3.84 7.46
C ALA A 39 11.05 -3.08 6.16
N ILE A 40 10.08 -2.93 5.26
CA ILE A 40 10.22 -2.13 4.02
C ILE A 40 10.50 -0.66 4.37
N LEU A 41 9.76 -0.09 5.32
CA LEU A 41 9.98 1.29 5.77
C LEU A 41 11.35 1.48 6.43
N ALA A 42 11.78 0.54 7.28
CA ALA A 42 13.08 0.60 7.93
C ALA A 42 14.24 0.53 6.92
N ALA A 43 14.09 -0.27 5.86
CA ALA A 43 15.08 -0.33 4.78
C ALA A 43 15.18 0.99 4.00
N GLN A 44 14.05 1.67 3.76
CA GLN A 44 14.02 2.94 3.03
C GLN A 44 14.43 4.16 3.86
N PHE A 45 14.24 4.10 5.19
CA PHE A 45 14.52 5.23 6.09
C PHE A 45 15.40 4.83 7.28
N PRO A 46 16.66 4.42 7.05
CA PRO A 46 17.55 3.89 8.09
C PRO A 46 17.93 4.92 9.17
N ASP A 47 17.90 6.22 8.85
CA ASP A 47 18.34 7.31 9.74
C ASP A 47 17.25 7.89 10.64
N ASN A 48 16.09 7.24 10.76
CA ASN A 48 14.96 7.71 11.58
C ASN A 48 14.47 9.14 11.26
N GLN A 49 14.81 9.74 10.12
CA GLN A 49 14.49 11.16 9.85
C GLN A 49 12.99 11.44 9.61
N LEU A 50 12.19 10.42 9.26
CA LEU A 50 10.72 10.49 9.25
C LEU A 50 10.10 10.20 10.65
N PHE A 51 10.92 9.82 11.63
CA PHE A 51 10.58 9.31 12.95
C PHE A 51 11.05 10.29 14.03
N GLY A 52 10.37 11.43 14.15
CA GLY A 52 10.40 12.29 15.33
C GLY A 52 10.41 11.54 16.68
N ASP A 53 11.14 12.18 17.58
CA ASP A 53 11.44 11.95 18.98
C ASP A 53 10.92 10.64 19.65
N PRO A 54 11.83 9.77 20.17
CA PRO A 54 11.46 8.60 20.98
C PRO A 54 10.66 8.93 22.27
N SER A 55 10.55 10.21 22.65
CA SER A 55 9.78 10.69 23.80
C SER A 55 8.26 10.80 23.53
N ASN A 56 7.80 10.59 22.28
CA ASN A 56 6.41 10.81 21.89
C ASN A 56 5.91 9.64 20.99
N PRO A 57 4.96 8.80 21.44
CA PRO A 57 4.48 7.67 20.65
C PRO A 57 3.78 8.19 19.40
N LYS A 58 4.46 8.11 18.27
CA LYS A 58 3.95 8.61 17.00
C LYS A 58 2.72 7.82 16.52
N PRO A 59 1.81 8.46 15.77
CA PRO A 59 0.87 7.71 14.93
C PRO A 59 1.70 6.81 14.00
N SER A 60 1.36 5.51 13.94
CA SER A 60 1.96 4.57 13.00
C SER A 60 2.00 5.19 11.59
N LEU A 61 3.16 5.17 10.93
CA LEU A 61 3.32 5.70 9.57
C LEU A 61 2.31 5.06 8.62
N TRP A 62 1.99 3.79 8.84
CA TRP A 62 0.91 3.10 8.17
C TRP A 62 -0.43 3.81 8.30
N LYS A 63 -0.80 4.30 9.50
CA LYS A 63 -2.04 5.09 9.69
C LYS A 63 -2.03 6.39 8.89
N LEU A 64 -0.86 7.04 8.74
CA LEU A 64 -0.72 8.24 7.90
C LEU A 64 -0.88 7.90 6.42
N PHE A 65 -0.25 6.81 5.96
CA PHE A 65 -0.42 6.28 4.61
C PHE A 65 -1.89 5.94 4.33
N LEU A 66 -2.55 5.20 5.22
CA LEU A 66 -3.96 4.85 5.10
C LEU A 66 -4.83 6.10 4.95
N LYS A 67 -4.63 7.12 5.78
CA LYS A 67 -5.39 8.36 5.69
C LYS A 67 -5.18 9.08 4.35
N ARG A 68 -3.94 9.15 3.84
CA ARG A 68 -3.66 9.80 2.57
C ARG A 68 -4.22 8.99 1.39
N LEU A 69 -3.98 7.69 1.36
CA LEU A 69 -4.54 6.79 0.37
C LEU A 69 -6.06 6.86 0.33
N GLN A 70 -6.71 6.96 1.48
CA GLN A 70 -8.16 7.09 1.56
C GLN A 70 -8.65 8.40 0.94
N GLN A 71 -7.94 9.52 1.11
CA GLN A 71 -8.29 10.78 0.45
C GLN A 71 -8.15 10.69 -1.08
N GLU A 72 -7.11 10.03 -1.57
CA GLU A 72 -6.85 9.89 -3.01
C GLU A 72 -7.78 8.88 -3.68
N ILE A 73 -8.10 7.77 -3.01
CA ILE A 73 -8.91 6.68 -3.56
C ILE A 73 -10.41 6.96 -3.41
N CYS A 74 -10.82 7.64 -2.34
CA CYS A 74 -12.22 7.85 -1.99
C CYS A 74 -12.69 9.29 -2.23
N GLY A 75 -11.85 10.10 -2.89
CA GLY A 75 -12.17 11.47 -3.27
C GLY A 75 -13.15 11.54 -4.45
N THR A 76 -13.28 12.73 -5.04
CA THR A 76 -14.15 12.97 -6.21
C THR A 76 -13.58 12.39 -7.52
N ASP A 77 -12.29 12.07 -7.56
CA ASP A 77 -11.65 11.44 -8.71
C ASP A 77 -11.67 9.92 -8.54
N ASP A 78 -12.50 9.25 -9.34
CA ASP A 78 -12.69 7.79 -9.28
C ASP A 78 -11.63 7.02 -10.11
N SER A 79 -10.63 7.68 -10.72
CA SER A 79 -9.67 7.03 -11.62
C SER A 79 -8.83 5.96 -10.92
N LEU A 80 -8.21 6.30 -9.78
CA LEU A 80 -7.42 5.35 -8.99
C LEU A 80 -8.31 4.26 -8.39
N ARG A 81 -9.51 4.61 -7.89
CA ARG A 81 -10.48 3.64 -7.38
C ARG A 81 -10.86 2.61 -8.44
N SER A 82 -11.17 3.08 -9.63
CA SER A 82 -11.56 2.25 -10.78
C SER A 82 -10.41 1.34 -11.22
N LEU A 83 -9.19 1.87 -11.26
CA LEU A 83 -8.00 1.08 -11.56
C LEU A 83 -7.79 -0.04 -10.54
N ILE A 84 -7.91 0.26 -9.23
CA ILE A 84 -7.79 -0.76 -8.19
C ILE A 84 -8.88 -1.83 -8.34
N GLN A 85 -10.14 -1.42 -8.53
CA GLN A 85 -11.24 -2.36 -8.72
C GLN A 85 -11.03 -3.26 -9.95
N GLU A 86 -10.50 -2.72 -11.05
CA GLU A 86 -10.22 -3.47 -12.26
C GLU A 86 -9.05 -4.44 -12.07
N THR A 87 -7.98 -4.02 -11.40
CA THR A 87 -6.86 -4.90 -11.03
C THR A 87 -7.32 -6.03 -10.11
N LYS A 88 -8.23 -5.76 -9.16
CA LYS A 88 -8.79 -6.80 -8.28
C LYS A 88 -9.60 -7.87 -9.02
N LYS A 89 -10.30 -7.49 -10.10
CA LYS A 89 -11.01 -8.46 -10.95
C LYS A 89 -10.05 -9.31 -11.77
N ASN A 90 -8.89 -8.77 -12.11
CA ASN A 90 -7.90 -9.38 -12.99
C ASN A 90 -6.48 -9.34 -12.37
N PRO A 91 -6.24 -9.94 -11.21
CA PRO A 91 -4.99 -9.75 -10.46
C PRO A 91 -3.76 -10.34 -11.17
N GLY A 92 -3.95 -11.32 -12.07
CA GLY A 92 -2.88 -11.86 -12.92
C GLY A 92 -2.54 -10.99 -14.14
N ASN A 93 -3.18 -9.83 -14.34
CA ASN A 93 -2.86 -8.94 -15.45
C ASN A 93 -1.71 -8.00 -15.04
N ALA A 94 -0.50 -8.33 -15.48
CA ALA A 94 0.72 -7.58 -15.18
C ALA A 94 0.62 -6.08 -15.55
N THR A 95 -0.07 -5.72 -16.64
CA THR A 95 -0.25 -4.32 -17.05
C THR A 95 -1.12 -3.55 -16.06
N LEU A 96 -2.21 -4.15 -15.57
CA LEU A 96 -3.07 -3.54 -14.56
C LEU A 96 -2.34 -3.36 -13.22
N VAL A 97 -1.61 -4.39 -12.77
CA VAL A 97 -0.78 -4.31 -11.57
C VAL A 97 0.29 -3.22 -11.70
N THR A 98 0.95 -3.14 -12.86
CA THR A 98 1.95 -2.10 -13.17
C THR A 98 1.34 -0.70 -13.14
N GLY A 99 0.17 -0.52 -13.76
CA GLY A 99 -0.55 0.74 -13.76
C GLY A 99 -0.90 1.16 -12.33
N MET A 100 -1.38 0.23 -11.51
CA MET A 100 -1.72 0.47 -10.11
C MET A 100 -0.51 0.88 -9.27
N ILE A 101 0.60 0.14 -9.34
CA ILE A 101 1.83 0.49 -8.61
C ILE A 101 2.35 1.85 -9.05
N THR A 102 2.42 2.12 -10.35
CA THR A 102 2.84 3.41 -10.90
C THR A 102 1.94 4.55 -10.41
N ALA A 103 0.63 4.34 -10.40
CA ALA A 103 -0.31 5.34 -9.90
C ALA A 103 -0.09 5.64 -8.41
N ILE A 104 0.21 4.62 -7.59
CA ILE A 104 0.53 4.77 -6.17
C ILE A 104 1.86 5.53 -5.97
N VAL A 105 2.89 5.22 -6.74
CA VAL A 105 4.17 5.98 -6.74
C VAL A 105 3.91 7.46 -7.07
N ASN A 106 3.02 7.74 -8.01
CA ASN A 106 2.66 9.11 -8.39
C ASN A 106 1.87 9.88 -7.31
N LEU A 107 1.38 9.20 -6.26
CA LEU A 107 0.84 9.87 -5.06
C LEU A 107 1.94 10.39 -4.13
N SER A 108 3.20 10.05 -4.39
CA SER A 108 4.33 10.50 -3.57
C SER A 108 4.38 12.02 -3.48
N GLY A 109 4.66 12.53 -2.29
CA GLY A 109 4.76 13.96 -2.03
C GLY A 109 5.32 14.23 -0.65
N PHE A 110 5.83 15.44 -0.40
CA PHE A 110 6.33 15.80 0.92
C PHE A 110 5.16 15.81 1.94
N PRO A 111 5.27 15.15 3.11
CA PRO A 111 6.45 14.51 3.72
C PRO A 111 6.49 12.97 3.58
N LEU A 112 5.64 12.35 2.75
CA LEU A 112 5.52 10.90 2.57
C LEU A 112 6.06 10.47 1.19
N PRO A 113 7.37 10.22 1.08
CA PRO A 113 7.93 9.61 -0.12
C PRO A 113 7.38 8.19 -0.29
N ILE A 114 6.76 7.94 -1.44
CA ILE A 114 6.31 6.61 -1.87
C ILE A 114 7.18 6.22 -3.06
N ASP A 115 8.13 5.32 -2.83
CA ASP A 115 8.93 4.69 -3.88
C ASP A 115 8.28 3.40 -4.39
N SER A 116 8.98 2.67 -5.25
CA SER A 116 8.54 1.38 -5.77
C SER A 116 8.28 0.35 -4.66
N ALA A 117 9.09 0.30 -3.61
CA ALA A 117 8.98 -0.68 -2.53
C ALA A 117 7.73 -0.45 -1.68
N ILE A 118 7.52 0.80 -1.26
CA ILE A 118 6.34 1.20 -0.49
C ILE A 118 5.09 1.06 -1.35
N ALA A 119 5.13 1.47 -2.63
CA ALA A 119 4.01 1.32 -3.55
C ALA A 119 3.65 -0.15 -3.79
N THR A 120 4.64 -1.04 -3.87
CA THR A 120 4.43 -2.49 -4.00
C THR A 120 3.65 -3.03 -2.81
N ALA A 121 4.07 -2.69 -1.59
CA ALA A 121 3.35 -3.14 -0.38
C ALA A 121 1.94 -2.54 -0.28
N ILE A 122 1.77 -1.25 -0.57
CA ILE A 122 0.45 -0.61 -0.60
C ILE A 122 -0.45 -1.28 -1.65
N ALA A 123 0.08 -1.58 -2.83
CA ALA A 123 -0.69 -2.23 -3.89
C ALA A 123 -1.20 -3.60 -3.42
N LEU A 124 -0.34 -4.41 -2.79
CA LEU A 124 -0.75 -5.69 -2.22
C LEU A 124 -1.87 -5.53 -1.19
N TYR A 125 -1.75 -4.55 -0.30
CA TYR A 125 -2.78 -4.28 0.72
C TYR A 125 -4.12 -3.88 0.09
N LEU A 126 -4.11 -2.98 -0.90
CA LEU A 126 -5.33 -2.52 -1.59
C LEU A 126 -6.00 -3.64 -2.40
N LEU A 127 -5.22 -4.59 -2.94
CA LEU A 127 -5.77 -5.78 -3.60
C LEU A 127 -6.44 -6.73 -2.59
N HIS A 128 -5.96 -6.77 -1.35
CA HIS A 128 -6.49 -7.62 -0.29
C HIS A 128 -7.79 -7.05 0.31
N ILE A 129 -7.83 -5.76 0.64
CA ILE A 129 -8.99 -5.16 1.33
C ILE A 129 -10.14 -4.82 0.39
N SER A 130 -11.38 -4.78 0.90
CA SER A 130 -12.51 -4.23 0.13
C SER A 130 -12.40 -2.70 0.03
N ILE A 131 -12.40 -2.17 -1.19
CA ILE A 131 -12.28 -0.73 -1.44
C ILE A 131 -13.53 0.03 -0.99
N ASP A 132 -14.70 -0.60 -1.05
CA ASP A 132 -15.93 0.03 -0.56
C ASP A 132 -15.85 0.22 0.95
N VAL A 133 -15.40 -0.80 1.70
CA VAL A 133 -15.17 -0.70 3.16
C VAL A 133 -14.07 0.30 3.49
N PHE A 134 -13.00 0.31 2.69
CA PHE A 134 -11.92 1.28 2.81
C PHE A 134 -12.44 2.73 2.68
N CYS A 135 -13.41 2.96 1.80
CA CYS A 135 -14.01 4.28 1.58
C CYS A 135 -15.18 4.60 2.53
N GLU A 136 -15.96 3.64 2.98
CA GLU A 136 -17.06 3.89 3.93
C GLU A 136 -16.56 4.47 5.26
N TRP A 137 -15.35 4.10 5.69
CA TRP A 137 -14.71 4.61 6.90
C TRP A 137 -14.23 6.07 6.80
N SER A 138 -14.22 6.70 5.61
CA SER A 138 -13.87 8.13 5.48
C SER A 138 -15.08 9.06 5.55
N THR A 139 -16.30 8.52 5.49
CA THR A 139 -17.52 9.30 5.66
C THR A 139 -17.65 9.66 7.14
N PRO A 140 -17.48 10.92 7.58
CA PRO A 140 -17.85 11.28 8.94
C PRO A 140 -19.35 11.00 9.07
N VAL A 141 -19.73 10.18 10.04
CA VAL A 141 -21.12 10.11 10.49
C VAL A 141 -21.45 11.53 10.94
N ARG A 142 -22.23 12.28 10.15
CA ARG A 142 -22.81 13.53 10.64
C ARG A 142 -23.82 13.13 11.69
N ILE A 143 -23.42 13.21 12.96
CA ILE A 143 -24.31 13.15 14.11
C ILE A 143 -24.71 14.60 14.45
#